data_AF-A0A6I6GYD0-F1
#
_entry.id   AF-A0A6I6GYD0-F1
#
_cell.length_a   1.000
_cell.length_b   1.000
_cell.length_c   1.000
_cell.angle_alpha   90.00
_cell.angle_beta   90.00
_cell.angle_gamma   90.00
#
_symmetry.space_group_name_H-M   'P 1'
#
loop_
_entity.id
_entity.type
_entity.pdbx_description
1 polymer ?
#
loop_
_entity_poly.entity_id
_entity_poly.type
_entity_poly.pdbx_seq_one_letter_code
_entity_poly.pdbx_strand_id
1 'polypeptide(L)'
;MMRISIYTLAVSALLSSCWSGETSSFAMVKNNDELKAMVVKDQAMRSSAKDVDLEATDKVHRDRVFELLAAGRIQTNEDKLNAALILQHMALIYCNDKLKSVSPENYLLAYQLSKSAFEAGDERAAYFVATTYDRYLLYTQGYQKYGTQRIFDEQTGAEMLAPIDSGTTDAERRMYSVPAFDSLLRQYTMQPFKPQGS
;
A
#
# COMPACT_ATOMS: atom_id res chain seq x y z
N MET A 1 29.73 -77.28 44.02
CA MET A 1 30.82 -77.65 43.08
C MET A 1 30.64 -76.86 41.79
N MET A 2 31.60 -75.96 41.54
CA MET A 2 32.19 -75.58 40.24
C MET A 2 31.28 -75.42 39.01
N ARG A 3 31.20 -74.18 38.48
CA ARG A 3 31.87 -73.80 37.22
C ARG A 3 31.83 -72.27 37.03
N ILE A 4 33.03 -71.71 36.95
CA ILE A 4 33.34 -70.37 36.43
C ILE A 4 33.36 -70.50 34.91
N SER A 5 32.79 -69.54 34.18
CA SER A 5 33.14 -69.31 32.77
C SER A 5 33.10 -67.82 32.46
N ILE A 6 34.26 -67.35 32.00
CA ILE A 6 34.60 -65.98 31.61
C ILE A 6 34.01 -65.72 30.21
N TYR A 7 33.37 -64.56 30.00
CA TYR A 7 33.34 -63.93 28.69
C TYR A 7 33.47 -62.41 28.83
N THR A 8 34.62 -61.92 28.42
CA THR A 8 34.89 -60.52 28.09
C THR A 8 34.17 -60.17 26.80
N LEU A 9 33.35 -59.12 26.77
CA LEU A 9 33.07 -58.41 25.52
C LEU A 9 32.93 -56.91 25.82
N ALA A 10 33.94 -56.17 25.38
CA ALA A 10 33.88 -54.71 25.27
C ALA A 10 33.00 -54.36 24.06
N VAL A 11 32.03 -53.46 24.25
CA VAL A 11 31.34 -52.80 23.13
C VAL A 11 31.43 -51.29 23.39
N SER A 12 32.45 -50.68 22.77
CA SER A 12 32.47 -49.25 22.49
C SER A 12 31.71 -49.02 21.18
N ALA A 13 30.60 -48.28 21.22
CA ALA A 13 29.88 -47.86 20.03
C ALA A 13 29.52 -46.36 20.10
N LEU A 14 30.47 -45.56 19.60
CA LEU A 14 30.31 -44.41 18.70
C LEU A 14 29.13 -43.44 18.95
N LEU A 15 29.47 -42.31 19.57
CA LEU A 15 28.81 -41.02 19.38
C LEU A 15 29.03 -40.55 17.93
N SER A 16 27.98 -40.50 17.12
CA SER A 16 27.88 -39.64 15.92
C SER A 16 26.47 -39.68 15.36
N SER A 17 25.54 -39.00 16.02
CA SER A 17 24.26 -38.68 15.39
C SER A 17 24.46 -37.43 14.54
N CYS A 18 24.41 -37.65 13.23
CA CYS A 18 24.51 -36.66 12.17
C CYS A 18 23.64 -35.42 12.47
N TRP A 19 24.30 -34.28 12.70
CA TRP A 19 23.65 -32.99 12.55
C TRP A 19 23.54 -32.72 11.04
N SER A 20 22.48 -33.24 10.41
CA SER A 20 22.13 -32.82 9.05
C SER A 20 21.63 -31.38 9.14
N GLY A 21 22.55 -30.43 8.93
CA GLY A 21 22.18 -29.05 8.67
C GLY A 21 21.47 -29.00 7.32
N GLU A 22 20.15 -29.12 7.30
CA GLU A 22 19.35 -28.70 6.16
C GLU A 22 19.51 -27.19 6.04
N THR A 23 20.45 -26.77 5.18
CA THR A 23 20.47 -25.41 4.66
C THR A 23 19.22 -25.25 3.80
N SER A 24 18.14 -24.78 4.41
CA SER A 24 16.95 -24.35 3.68
C SER A 24 17.38 -23.23 2.75
N SER A 25 17.47 -23.56 1.46
CA SER A 25 17.61 -22.55 0.40
C SER A 25 16.30 -21.77 0.38
N PHE A 26 16.31 -20.58 0.99
CA PHE A 26 15.22 -19.62 0.81
C PHE A 26 15.21 -19.22 -0.68
N ALA A 27 14.36 -19.86 -1.46
CA ALA A 27 14.09 -19.41 -2.82
C ALA A 27 13.56 -17.97 -2.74
N MET A 28 14.26 -17.04 -3.37
CA MET A 28 13.78 -15.65 -3.43
C MET A 28 12.43 -15.61 -4.13
N VAL A 29 11.42 -15.06 -3.43
CA VAL A 29 10.10 -14.85 -3.99
C VAL A 29 10.21 -13.86 -5.15
N LYS A 30 9.79 -14.29 -6.35
CA LYS A 30 9.76 -13.45 -7.55
C LYS A 30 8.50 -12.57 -7.55
N ASN A 31 8.63 -11.36 -8.10
CA ASN A 31 7.49 -10.47 -8.38
C ASN A 31 6.44 -11.14 -9.27
N ASN A 32 5.20 -10.69 -9.11
CA ASN A 32 4.05 -11.13 -9.88
C ASN A 32 3.98 -10.42 -11.25
N ASP A 33 4.32 -11.15 -12.31
CA ASP A 33 4.35 -10.61 -13.69
C ASP A 33 2.96 -10.17 -14.19
N GLU A 34 1.88 -10.82 -13.74
CA GLU A 34 0.51 -10.44 -14.08
C GLU A 34 0.17 -9.06 -13.49
N LEU A 35 0.45 -8.86 -12.20
CA LEU A 35 0.18 -7.61 -11.51
C LEU A 35 0.98 -6.44 -12.11
N LYS A 36 2.22 -6.71 -12.51
CA LYS A 36 3.04 -5.74 -13.24
C LYS A 36 2.42 -5.35 -14.58
N ALA A 37 1.93 -6.33 -15.35
CA ALA A 37 1.27 -6.06 -16.62
C ALA A 37 -0.02 -5.25 -16.44
N MET A 38 -0.80 -5.52 -15.38
CA MET A 38 -1.99 -4.74 -15.04
C MET A 38 -1.66 -3.27 -14.77
N VAL A 39 -0.59 -2.98 -14.02
CA VAL A 39 -0.14 -1.59 -13.78
C VAL A 39 0.23 -0.89 -15.08
N VAL A 40 0.99 -1.55 -15.96
CA VAL A 40 1.35 -0.96 -17.26
C VAL A 40 0.10 -0.58 -18.05
N LYS A 41 -0.91 -1.46 -18.08
CA LYS A 41 -2.19 -1.19 -18.74
C LYS A 41 -2.95 -0.04 -18.07
N ASP A 42 -3.08 -0.04 -16.74
CA ASP A 42 -3.72 1.02 -15.97
C ASP A 42 -3.11 2.40 -16.27
N GLN A 43 -1.79 2.51 -16.22
CA GLN A 43 -1.09 3.77 -16.46
C GLN A 43 -1.15 4.22 -17.93
N ALA A 44 -1.13 3.28 -18.88
CA ALA A 44 -1.32 3.58 -20.29
C ALA A 44 -2.71 4.14 -20.60
N MET A 45 -3.76 3.61 -19.96
CA MET A 45 -5.13 4.15 -20.09
C MET A 45 -5.21 5.58 -19.57
N ARG A 46 -4.57 5.90 -18.43
CA ARG A 46 -4.57 7.26 -17.88
C ARG A 46 -3.80 8.27 -18.71
N SER A 47 -2.76 7.82 -19.39
CA SER A 47 -1.97 8.69 -20.29
C SER A 47 -2.70 9.02 -21.59
N SER A 48 -3.67 8.18 -22.00
CA SER A 48 -4.40 8.30 -23.27
C SER A 48 -5.86 8.77 -23.11
N ALA A 49 -6.45 8.58 -21.93
CA ALA A 49 -7.81 8.99 -21.63
C ALA A 49 -7.87 10.50 -21.35
N LYS A 50 -8.46 11.24 -22.29
CA LYS A 50 -9.16 12.50 -21.95
C LYS A 50 -10.64 12.17 -21.85
N ASP A 51 -11.24 12.47 -20.70
CA ASP A 51 -12.68 12.38 -20.44
C ASP A 51 -13.31 10.97 -20.60
N VAL A 52 -12.53 9.89 -20.46
CA VAL A 52 -13.03 8.51 -20.45
C VAL A 52 -13.30 8.07 -19.03
N ASP A 53 -14.52 7.61 -18.74
CA ASP A 53 -14.83 6.89 -17.51
C ASP A 53 -14.11 5.54 -17.52
N LEU A 54 -13.14 5.37 -16.60
CA LEU A 54 -12.33 4.17 -16.47
C LEU A 54 -12.89 3.19 -15.44
N GLU A 55 -13.96 3.53 -14.72
CA GLU A 55 -14.39 2.77 -13.55
C GLU A 55 -14.72 1.31 -13.86
N ALA A 56 -15.34 1.02 -15.00
CA ALA A 56 -15.62 -0.36 -15.40
C ALA A 56 -14.33 -1.20 -15.52
N THR A 57 -13.24 -0.60 -16.02
CA THR A 57 -11.95 -1.29 -16.15
C THR A 57 -11.19 -1.30 -14.83
N ASP A 58 -11.20 -0.18 -14.10
CA ASP A 58 -10.57 -0.06 -12.79
C ASP A 58 -11.16 -1.10 -11.83
N LYS A 59 -12.49 -1.30 -11.85
CA LYS A 59 -13.15 -2.34 -11.07
C LYS A 59 -12.63 -3.73 -11.40
N VAL A 60 -12.50 -4.09 -12.68
CA VAL A 60 -11.95 -5.40 -13.08
C VAL A 60 -10.52 -5.59 -12.55
N HIS A 61 -9.70 -4.54 -12.60
CA HIS A 61 -8.35 -4.61 -12.05
C HIS A 61 -8.34 -4.76 -10.52
N ARG A 62 -9.21 -4.03 -9.80
CA ARG A 62 -9.31 -4.15 -8.33
C ARG A 62 -9.82 -5.52 -7.90
N ASP A 63 -10.84 -6.04 -8.57
CA ASP A 63 -11.36 -7.40 -8.33
C ASP A 63 -10.23 -8.43 -8.47
N ARG A 64 -9.38 -8.28 -9.51
CA ARG A 64 -8.23 -9.17 -9.71
C ARG A 64 -7.14 -9.00 -8.64
N VAL A 65 -6.89 -7.78 -8.16
CA VAL A 65 -5.98 -7.55 -7.02
C VAL A 65 -6.48 -8.28 -5.78
N PHE A 66 -7.79 -8.29 -5.50
CA PHE A 66 -8.35 -9.03 -4.37
C PHE A 66 -8.18 -10.54 -4.51
N GLU A 67 -8.36 -11.10 -5.70
CA GLU A 67 -8.10 -12.52 -5.96
C GLU A 67 -6.63 -12.88 -5.72
N LEU A 68 -5.70 -12.05 -6.21
CA LEU A 68 -4.26 -12.25 -5.99
C LEU A 68 -3.90 -12.14 -4.50
N LEU A 69 -4.51 -11.19 -3.77
CA LEU A 69 -4.32 -11.04 -2.33
C LEU A 69 -4.81 -12.28 -1.58
N ALA A 70 -6.04 -12.73 -1.87
CA ALA A 70 -6.64 -13.91 -1.23
C ALA A 70 -5.85 -15.19 -1.51
N ALA A 71 -5.22 -15.29 -2.69
CA ALA A 71 -4.36 -16.41 -3.07
C ALA A 71 -2.91 -16.30 -2.53
N GLY A 72 -2.59 -15.26 -1.74
CA GLY A 72 -1.23 -15.03 -1.22
C GLY A 72 -0.20 -14.73 -2.32
N ARG A 73 -0.62 -14.13 -3.44
CA ARG A 73 0.22 -13.83 -4.61
C ARG A 73 0.73 -12.39 -4.67
N ILE A 74 0.49 -11.60 -3.63
CA ILE A 74 1.06 -10.26 -3.41
C ILE A 74 2.04 -10.40 -2.25
N GLN A 75 3.33 -10.56 -2.56
CA GLN A 75 4.33 -10.92 -1.54
C GLN A 75 5.48 -9.92 -1.48
N THR A 76 6.02 -9.53 -2.64
CA THR A 76 7.18 -8.63 -2.68
C THR A 76 6.77 -7.19 -2.45
N ASN A 77 7.73 -6.32 -2.14
CA ASN A 77 7.46 -4.88 -2.03
C ASN A 77 6.98 -4.30 -3.37
N GLU A 78 7.45 -4.82 -4.50
CA GLU A 78 6.96 -4.43 -5.83
C GLU A 78 5.50 -4.86 -6.05
N ASP A 79 5.12 -6.07 -5.63
CA ASP A 79 3.72 -6.51 -5.72
C ASP A 79 2.82 -5.59 -4.88
N LYS A 80 3.23 -5.26 -3.65
CA LYS A 80 2.47 -4.39 -2.76
C LYS A 80 2.27 -3.01 -3.36
N LEU A 81 3.30 -2.42 -3.97
CA LEU A 81 3.21 -1.12 -4.62
C LEU A 81 2.33 -1.15 -5.87
N ASN A 82 2.46 -2.18 -6.69
CA ASN A 82 1.61 -2.34 -7.87
C ASN A 82 0.13 -2.50 -7.48
N ALA A 83 -0.15 -3.30 -6.45
CA ALA A 83 -1.49 -3.46 -5.91
C ALA A 83 -2.04 -2.14 -5.33
N ALA A 84 -1.24 -1.42 -4.55
CA ALA A 84 -1.63 -0.13 -3.99
C ALA A 84 -1.95 0.91 -5.06
N LEU A 85 -1.17 0.93 -6.16
CA LEU A 85 -1.41 1.81 -7.30
C LEU A 85 -2.76 1.54 -7.98
N ILE A 86 -3.14 0.27 -8.14
CA ILE A 86 -4.44 -0.09 -8.71
C ILE A 86 -5.58 0.26 -7.75
N LEU A 87 -5.43 -0.08 -6.46
CA LEU A 87 -6.48 0.11 -5.46
C LEU A 87 -6.78 1.59 -5.18
N GLN A 88 -5.81 2.49 -5.34
CA GLN A 88 -6.06 3.93 -5.17
C GLN A 88 -6.86 4.57 -6.31
N HIS A 89 -7.18 3.83 -7.38
CA HIS A 89 -8.01 4.32 -8.47
C HIS A 89 -9.45 3.86 -8.26
N MET A 90 -10.26 4.77 -7.72
CA MET A 90 -11.67 4.55 -7.40
C MET A 90 -12.53 5.64 -8.06
N ALA A 91 -13.68 5.25 -8.59
CA ALA A 91 -14.71 6.21 -8.94
C ALA A 91 -15.15 7.05 -7.75
N LEU A 92 -15.49 8.30 -8.08
CA LEU A 92 -16.13 9.24 -7.19
C LEU A 92 -17.55 9.49 -7.69
N ILE A 93 -18.50 9.55 -6.77
CA ILE A 93 -19.92 9.78 -7.04
C ILE A 93 -20.43 10.94 -6.22
N TYR A 94 -21.43 11.67 -6.73
CA TYR A 94 -22.15 12.65 -5.93
C TYR A 94 -23.27 11.97 -5.14
N CYS A 95 -23.35 12.29 -3.84
CA CYS A 95 -24.41 11.85 -2.94
C CYS A 95 -24.82 13.04 -2.07
N ASN A 96 -26.03 13.57 -2.29
CA ASN A 96 -26.53 14.81 -1.66
C ASN A 96 -25.54 15.98 -1.79
N ASP A 97 -25.18 16.30 -3.04
CA ASP A 97 -24.25 17.39 -3.40
C ASP A 97 -22.86 17.27 -2.76
N LYS A 98 -22.46 16.06 -2.37
CA LYS A 98 -21.13 15.77 -1.84
C LYS A 98 -20.47 14.68 -2.66
N LEU A 99 -19.26 14.97 -3.12
CA LEU A 99 -18.41 13.99 -3.77
C LEU A 99 -17.93 12.94 -2.76
N LYS A 100 -18.15 11.66 -3.06
CA LYS A 100 -17.77 10.51 -2.22
C LYS A 100 -17.04 9.48 -3.06
N SER A 101 -16.11 8.76 -2.45
CA SER A 101 -15.58 7.54 -3.05
C SER A 101 -16.59 6.40 -2.94
N VAL A 102 -16.70 5.58 -3.99
CA VAL A 102 -17.60 4.41 -3.97
C VAL A 102 -17.12 3.30 -3.02
N SER A 103 -15.83 3.28 -2.66
CA SER A 103 -15.29 2.40 -1.62
C SER A 103 -13.98 2.96 -1.06
N PRO A 104 -14.04 3.82 -0.04
CA PRO A 104 -12.85 4.41 0.57
C PRO A 104 -11.95 3.36 1.25
N GLU A 105 -12.45 2.16 1.56
CA GLU A 105 -11.69 1.06 2.14
C GLU A 105 -10.55 0.59 1.22
N ASN A 106 -10.70 0.74 -0.10
CA ASN A 106 -9.63 0.47 -1.05
C ASN A 106 -8.40 1.36 -0.83
N TYR A 107 -8.60 2.64 -0.48
CA TYR A 107 -7.50 3.54 -0.13
C TYR A 107 -6.79 3.09 1.15
N LEU A 108 -7.54 2.61 2.14
CA LEU A 108 -6.96 2.10 3.39
C LEU A 108 -6.12 0.84 3.15
N LEU A 109 -6.60 -0.08 2.30
CA LEU A 109 -5.81 -1.26 1.92
C LEU A 109 -4.56 -0.87 1.12
N ALA A 110 -4.68 0.07 0.17
CA ALA A 110 -3.54 0.62 -0.56
C ALA A 110 -2.50 1.26 0.37
N TYR A 111 -2.96 1.96 1.41
CA TYR A 111 -2.11 2.48 2.48
C TYR A 111 -1.38 1.38 3.23
N GLN A 112 -2.07 0.33 3.67
CA GLN A 112 -1.45 -0.79 4.40
C GLN A 112 -0.38 -1.50 3.57
N LEU A 113 -0.66 -1.77 2.29
CA LEU A 113 0.29 -2.39 1.37
C LEU A 113 1.53 -1.51 1.17
N SER A 114 1.32 -0.22 0.94
CA SER A 114 2.40 0.75 0.74
C SER A 114 3.23 0.94 2.01
N LYS A 115 2.58 1.02 3.17
CA LYS A 115 3.24 1.14 4.47
C LYS A 115 4.10 -0.09 4.77
N SER A 116 3.57 -1.28 4.50
CA SER A 116 4.33 -2.53 4.65
C SER A 116 5.55 -2.58 3.71
N ALA A 117 5.45 -2.10 2.47
CA ALA A 117 6.58 -2.01 1.56
C ALA A 117 7.65 -1.00 2.03
N PHE A 118 7.20 0.16 2.51
CA PHE A 118 8.06 1.21 3.06
C PHE A 118 8.83 0.72 4.30
N GLU A 119 8.12 0.09 5.25
CA GLU A 119 8.73 -0.46 6.47
C GLU A 119 9.71 -1.60 6.19
N ALA A 120 9.54 -2.29 5.06
CA ALA A 120 10.49 -3.28 4.55
C ALA A 120 11.66 -2.67 3.76
N GLY A 121 11.81 -1.33 3.77
CA GLY A 121 12.94 -0.61 3.18
C GLY A 121 12.78 -0.18 1.72
N ASP A 122 11.57 -0.29 1.15
CA ASP A 122 11.32 0.20 -0.21
C ASP A 122 10.91 1.68 -0.22
N GLU A 123 11.90 2.57 -0.36
CA GLU A 123 11.69 4.02 -0.35
C GLU A 123 10.76 4.54 -1.45
N ARG A 124 10.56 3.76 -2.54
CA ARG A 124 9.58 4.10 -3.59
C ARG A 124 8.15 4.18 -3.03
N ALA A 125 7.90 3.49 -1.92
CA ALA A 125 6.62 3.45 -1.23
C ALA A 125 6.30 4.73 -0.45
N ALA A 126 7.30 5.56 -0.12
CA ALA A 126 7.15 6.69 0.79
C ALA A 126 5.97 7.59 0.42
N TYR A 127 5.90 8.05 -0.83
CA TYR A 127 4.80 8.91 -1.29
C TYR A 127 3.45 8.19 -1.35
N PHE A 128 3.47 6.89 -1.67
CA PHE A 128 2.25 6.07 -1.70
C PHE A 128 1.62 5.97 -0.32
N VAL A 129 2.42 5.86 0.74
CA VAL A 129 1.93 5.89 2.13
C VAL A 129 1.13 7.16 2.40
N ALA A 130 1.69 8.34 2.09
CA ALA A 130 1.00 9.59 2.33
C ALA A 130 -0.25 9.74 1.46
N THR A 131 -0.16 9.49 0.16
CA THR A 131 -1.24 9.78 -0.78
C THR A 131 -2.46 8.88 -0.62
N THR A 132 -2.25 7.61 -0.29
CA THR A 132 -3.35 6.66 -0.07
C THR A 132 -4.05 6.93 1.26
N TYR A 133 -3.31 7.29 2.31
CA TYR A 133 -3.90 7.67 3.59
C TYR A 133 -4.68 8.98 3.52
N ASP A 134 -4.13 9.98 2.84
CA ASP A 134 -4.83 11.25 2.65
C ASP A 134 -6.13 11.08 1.84
N ARG A 135 -6.17 10.19 0.82
CA ARG A 135 -7.42 9.86 0.13
C ARG A 135 -8.42 9.19 1.06
N TYR A 136 -7.98 8.22 1.87
CA TYR A 136 -8.84 7.58 2.85
C TYR A 136 -9.47 8.61 3.81
N LEU A 137 -8.64 9.48 4.39
CA LEU A 137 -9.12 10.54 5.29
C LEU A 137 -10.02 11.55 4.57
N LEU A 138 -9.70 11.93 3.33
CA LEU A 138 -10.49 12.90 2.58
C LEU A 138 -11.92 12.39 2.40
N TYR A 139 -12.08 11.14 1.97
CA TYR A 139 -13.40 10.60 1.66
C TYR A 139 -14.14 9.97 2.85
N THR A 140 -13.50 9.86 4.02
CA THR A 140 -14.17 9.38 5.25
C THR A 140 -14.33 10.47 6.31
N GLN A 141 -13.40 11.42 6.39
CA GLN A 141 -13.34 12.46 7.41
C GLN A 141 -13.43 13.90 6.85
N GLY A 142 -13.17 14.10 5.55
CA GLY A 142 -13.22 15.42 4.92
C GLY A 142 -11.94 16.26 5.09
N TYR A 143 -10.85 15.64 5.51
CA TYR A 143 -9.54 16.27 5.62
C TYR A 143 -8.43 15.30 5.20
N GLN A 144 -7.20 15.78 5.11
CA GLN A 144 -6.03 14.97 4.83
C GLN A 144 -4.93 15.25 5.85
N LYS A 145 -4.00 14.30 6.02
CA LYS A 145 -2.94 14.41 7.02
C LYS A 145 -1.71 15.12 6.47
N TYR A 146 -1.24 14.72 5.29
CA TYR A 146 0.07 15.15 4.77
C TYR A 146 -0.01 16.29 3.76
N GLY A 147 -1.09 16.37 2.97
CA GLY A 147 -1.29 17.45 1.99
C GLY A 147 -1.05 17.02 0.54
N THR A 148 -1.38 15.77 0.21
CA THR A 148 -1.18 15.20 -1.13
C THR A 148 -2.39 15.32 -2.06
N GLN A 149 -3.57 15.65 -1.53
CA GLN A 149 -4.83 15.71 -2.27
C GLN A 149 -5.24 17.14 -2.58
N ARG A 150 -5.74 17.32 -3.80
CA ARG A 150 -6.34 18.54 -4.28
C ARG A 150 -7.79 18.29 -4.66
N ILE A 151 -8.60 19.33 -4.55
CA ILE A 151 -10.03 19.35 -4.86
C ILE A 151 -10.33 20.58 -5.68
N PHE A 152 -11.47 20.60 -6.37
CA PHE A 152 -11.91 21.77 -7.10
C PHE A 152 -12.98 22.50 -6.28
N ASP A 153 -12.83 23.82 -6.15
CA ASP A 153 -13.86 24.66 -5.57
C ASP A 153 -15.08 24.68 -6.51
N GLU A 154 -16.25 24.34 -5.98
CA GLU A 154 -17.46 24.19 -6.80
C GLU A 154 -17.98 25.51 -7.39
N GLN A 155 -17.65 26.66 -6.77
CA GLN A 155 -18.12 27.97 -7.22
C GLN A 155 -17.21 28.57 -8.28
N THR A 156 -15.90 28.44 -8.08
CA THR A 156 -14.85 29.10 -8.89
C THR A 156 -14.17 28.14 -9.87
N GLY A 157 -14.29 26.84 -9.67
CA GLY A 157 -13.57 25.81 -10.43
C GLY A 157 -12.06 25.78 -10.13
N ALA A 158 -11.59 26.54 -9.14
CA ALA A 158 -10.16 26.61 -8.82
C ALA A 158 -9.69 25.31 -8.14
N GLU A 159 -8.51 24.83 -8.54
CA GLU A 159 -7.85 23.72 -7.84
C GLU A 159 -7.28 24.22 -6.50
N MET A 160 -7.62 23.51 -5.42
CA MET A 160 -7.27 23.85 -4.03
C MET A 160 -6.73 22.62 -3.31
N LEU A 161 -5.94 22.82 -2.26
CA LEU A 161 -5.63 21.74 -1.31
C LEU A 161 -6.89 21.41 -0.49
N ALA A 162 -7.17 20.12 -0.31
CA ALA A 162 -8.14 19.70 0.70
C ALA A 162 -7.62 20.08 2.11
N PRO A 163 -8.51 20.25 3.11
CA PRO A 163 -8.10 20.69 4.45
C PRO A 163 -7.01 19.78 5.04
N ILE A 164 -5.91 20.36 5.52
CA ILE A 164 -4.74 19.61 6.04
C ILE A 164 -4.72 19.67 7.56
N ASP A 165 -4.58 18.52 8.22
CA ASP A 165 -4.34 18.42 9.67
C ASP A 165 -3.11 19.23 10.07
N SER A 166 -3.32 20.26 10.90
CA SER A 166 -2.28 21.17 11.38
C SER A 166 -1.33 20.52 12.40
N GLY A 167 -1.68 19.35 12.95
CA GLY A 167 -0.82 18.58 13.84
C GLY A 167 0.31 17.84 13.13
N THR A 168 0.24 17.66 11.81
CA THR A 168 1.28 16.96 11.06
C THR A 168 2.52 17.84 10.89
N THR A 169 3.67 17.32 11.32
CA THR A 169 4.95 18.03 11.27
C THR A 169 5.63 17.91 9.91
N ASP A 170 6.50 18.85 9.56
CA ASP A 170 7.29 18.75 8.32
C ASP A 170 8.34 17.63 8.36
N ALA A 171 8.77 17.21 9.54
CA ALA A 171 9.60 16.01 9.70
C ALA A 171 8.82 14.76 9.29
N GLU A 172 7.56 14.65 9.68
CA GLU A 172 6.68 13.56 9.29
C GLU A 172 6.36 13.59 7.78
N ARG A 173 6.06 14.77 7.20
CA ARG A 173 5.88 14.93 5.75
C ARG A 173 7.10 14.47 4.96
N ARG A 174 8.30 14.86 5.41
CA ARG A 174 9.57 14.51 4.78
C ARG A 174 9.80 12.99 4.75
N MET A 175 9.40 12.27 5.81
CA MET A 175 9.49 10.81 5.85
C MET A 175 8.76 10.14 4.67
N TYR A 176 7.66 10.74 4.22
CA TYR A 176 6.86 10.23 3.11
C TYR A 176 7.05 11.00 1.80
N SER A 177 8.18 11.70 1.65
CA SER A 177 8.49 12.48 0.45
C SER A 177 7.43 13.53 0.11
N VAL A 178 6.73 14.06 1.11
CA VAL A 178 5.76 15.16 0.96
C VAL A 178 6.45 16.49 1.28
N PRO A 179 6.23 17.57 0.49
CA PRO A 179 6.76 18.89 0.79
C PRO A 179 6.31 19.43 2.15
N ALA A 180 7.11 20.33 2.73
CA ALA A 180 6.74 21.06 3.94
C ALA A 180 5.45 21.87 3.77
N PHE A 181 4.71 22.11 4.86
CA PHE A 181 3.39 22.75 4.84
C PHE A 181 3.40 24.10 4.10
N ASP A 182 4.36 24.99 4.43
CA ASP A 182 4.48 26.30 3.78
C ASP A 182 4.78 26.18 2.27
N SER A 183 5.48 25.14 1.84
CA SER A 183 5.74 24.88 0.42
C SER A 183 4.50 24.44 -0.33
N LEU A 184 3.56 23.76 0.33
CA LEU A 184 2.27 23.40 -0.23
C LEU A 184 1.38 24.65 -0.39
N LEU A 185 1.32 25.50 0.65
CA LEU A 185 0.51 26.73 0.63
C LEU A 185 1.02 27.79 -0.35
N ARG A 186 2.30 27.77 -0.70
CA ARG A 186 2.83 28.61 -1.79
C ARG A 186 2.35 28.20 -3.17
N GLN A 187 1.96 26.94 -3.35
CA GLN A 187 1.52 26.40 -4.64
C GLN A 187 0.01 26.43 -4.81
N TYR A 188 -0.73 26.22 -3.71
CA TYR A 188 -2.17 26.06 -3.74
C TYR A 188 -2.82 26.78 -2.57
N THR A 189 -4.01 27.34 -2.82
CA THR A 189 -4.88 27.79 -1.73
C THR A 189 -5.49 26.57 -1.06
N MET A 190 -5.59 26.57 0.27
CA MET A 190 -6.20 25.47 1.03
C MET A 190 -7.67 25.77 1.34
N GLN A 191 -8.53 24.78 1.13
CA GLN A 191 -9.92 24.88 1.56
C GLN A 191 -9.98 24.95 3.10
N PRO A 192 -10.79 25.87 3.67
CA PRO A 192 -11.03 25.88 5.11
C PRO A 192 -11.63 24.56 5.61
N PHE A 193 -11.30 24.17 6.84
CA PHE A 193 -12.02 23.10 7.53
C PHE A 193 -13.50 23.49 7.68
N LYS A 194 -14.39 22.68 7.13
CA LYS A 194 -15.82 22.77 7.41
C LYS A 194 -16.16 21.66 8.43
N PRO A 195 -16.71 21.99 9.61
CA PRO A 195 -17.20 20.97 10.54
C PRO A 195 -18.23 20.08 9.83
N GLN A 196 -18.15 18.76 10.04
CA GLN A 196 -19.20 17.88 9.52
C GLN A 196 -20.54 18.24 10.17
N GLY A 197 -21.51 18.74 9.38
CA GLY A 197 -22.86 19.07 9.83
C GLY A 197 -23.29 20.54 9.68
N SER A 198 -22.45 21.41 9.11
CA SER A 198 -22.86 22.76 8.67
C SER A 198 -23.50 22.75 7.28
#